data_AF-A0A960D268-F1
#
_entry.id   AF-A0A960D268-F1
#
_cell.length_a   1.000
_cell.length_b   1.000
_cell.length_c   1.000
_cell.angle_alpha   90.00
_cell.angle_beta   90.00
_cell.angle_gamma   90.00
#
_symmetry.space_group_name_H-M   'P 1'
#
loop_
_entity.id
_entity.type
_entity.pdbx_description
1 polymer ?
#
loop_
_entity_poly.entity_id
_entity_poly.type
_entity_poly.pdbx_seq_one_letter_code
_entity_poly.pdbx_strand_id
1 'polypeptide(L)'
;VAAHLVQRTYSEPHWDARRGAVMAYERVTLYGLPLVPRRRVGYAQVDPALARELFIHHALVDGDWQTRHHFFRDNANLRTELAELEERARRRDLLVSDDEIYAFYAARIPEQVVSARHFDGWWKKQRHRTPDLLTLTRDDLLRVDESSAERPDSWNAGDLSLPLTYRFEPGAADDGVTVHVPVEVLARLGGEEFGWQVPALREELVTALIRSLPKDLRRNFVPAPDTARAVLAALAPGGEPLLEALQRELHRRTGILVPITAFDLDKLPVHLRVTFAVEAPDGTEIARGKDLEALQEQLAGQTRRAVADVVAGQVERTGLQTWPEDLD
;
A
#
# COMPACT_ATOMS: atom_id res chain seq x y z
N VAL A 1 -23.78 45.07 16.57
CA VAL A 1 -25.24 45.18 16.85
C VAL A 1 -25.97 44.33 15.80
N ALA A 2 -26.98 43.54 16.18
CA ALA A 2 -27.74 42.59 15.32
C ALA A 2 -27.04 41.28 14.86
N ALA A 3 -26.04 40.77 15.59
CA ALA A 3 -25.35 39.52 15.24
C ALA A 3 -26.26 38.26 15.23
N HIS A 4 -27.41 38.30 15.90
CA HIS A 4 -28.38 37.20 15.98
C HIS A 4 -29.33 37.13 14.77
N LEU A 5 -29.37 38.16 13.90
CA LEU A 5 -30.23 38.19 12.72
C LEU A 5 -29.51 37.73 11.45
N VAL A 6 -28.18 37.59 11.51
CA VAL A 6 -27.37 37.19 10.36
C VAL A 6 -27.11 35.69 10.36
N GLN A 7 -27.25 35.07 9.19
CA GLN A 7 -26.84 33.68 8.97
C GLN A 7 -25.43 33.68 8.39
N ARG A 8 -24.57 32.82 8.92
CA ARG A 8 -23.17 32.66 8.50
C ARG A 8 -22.97 31.26 7.95
N THR A 9 -22.34 31.18 6.79
CA THR A 9 -21.94 29.93 6.15
C THR A 9 -20.45 29.99 5.85
N TYR A 10 -19.75 28.88 6.06
CA TYR A 10 -18.32 28.76 5.80
C TYR A 10 -18.07 27.73 4.70
N SER A 11 -17.11 27.99 3.82
CA SER A 11 -16.76 27.09 2.71
C SER A 11 -15.25 27.08 2.46
N GLU A 12 -14.77 26.01 1.83
CA GLU A 12 -13.37 25.81 1.40
C GLU A 12 -12.36 26.02 2.56
N PRO A 13 -12.45 25.24 3.65
CA PRO A 13 -11.39 25.24 4.65
C PRO A 13 -10.07 24.75 4.02
N HIS A 14 -9.01 25.53 4.15
CA HIS A 14 -7.70 25.23 3.58
C HIS A 14 -6.58 25.75 4.47
N TRP A 15 -5.45 25.06 4.45
CA TRP A 15 -4.22 25.55 5.06
C TRP A 15 -3.65 26.73 4.27
N ASP A 16 -3.27 27.81 4.96
CA ASP A 16 -2.46 28.89 4.38
C ASP A 16 -1.10 28.92 5.08
N ALA A 17 -0.08 28.39 4.39
CA ALA A 17 1.29 28.29 4.90
C ALA A 17 1.90 29.65 5.28
N ARG A 18 1.56 30.73 4.56
CA ARG A 18 2.08 32.09 4.85
C ARG A 18 1.51 32.64 6.15
N ARG A 19 0.25 32.33 6.45
CA ARG A 19 -0.39 32.72 7.73
C ARG A 19 -0.17 31.71 8.84
N GLY A 20 0.25 30.50 8.52
CA GLY A 20 0.40 29.40 9.47
C GLY A 20 -0.92 29.04 10.15
N ALA A 21 -2.04 29.13 9.42
CA ALA A 21 -3.37 28.89 9.96
C ALA A 21 -4.34 28.38 8.89
N VAL A 22 -5.36 27.64 9.33
CA VAL A 22 -6.47 27.22 8.48
C VAL A 22 -7.44 28.38 8.27
N MET A 23 -7.77 28.61 7.01
CA MET A 23 -8.58 29.70 6.52
C MET A 23 -9.80 29.14 5.81
N ALA A 24 -10.90 29.88 5.85
CA ALA A 24 -12.10 29.57 5.09
C ALA A 24 -12.72 30.85 4.53
N TYR A 25 -13.68 30.69 3.63
CA TYR A 25 -14.50 31.80 3.17
C TYR A 25 -15.83 31.81 3.90
N GLU A 26 -16.15 32.95 4.50
CA GLU A 26 -17.41 33.24 5.17
C GLU A 26 -18.33 34.02 4.23
N ARG A 27 -19.57 33.54 4.13
CA ARG A 27 -20.71 34.27 3.55
C ARG A 27 -21.67 34.64 4.68
N VAL A 28 -22.07 35.90 4.72
CA VAL A 28 -23.03 36.43 5.69
C VAL A 28 -24.27 36.91 4.97
N THR A 29 -25.43 36.37 5.34
CA THR A 29 -26.74 36.75 4.78
C THR A 29 -27.68 37.26 5.86
N LEU A 30 -28.60 38.14 5.48
CA LEU A 30 -29.71 38.61 6.31
C LEU A 30 -31.00 38.45 5.51
N TYR A 31 -31.91 37.59 5.97
CA TYR A 31 -33.16 37.28 5.26
C TYR A 31 -32.96 36.92 3.77
N GLY A 32 -31.91 36.15 3.47
CA GLY A 32 -31.56 35.74 2.10
C GLY A 32 -30.75 36.76 1.29
N LEU A 33 -30.64 38.01 1.75
CA LEU A 33 -29.83 39.05 1.10
C LEU A 33 -28.36 38.93 1.53
N PRO A 34 -27.39 38.89 0.59
CA PRO A 34 -25.98 38.83 0.93
C PRO A 34 -25.49 40.16 1.48
N LEU A 35 -25.06 40.16 2.75
CA LEU A 35 -24.36 41.29 3.36
C LEU A 35 -22.86 41.22 3.09
N VAL A 36 -22.30 40.02 3.20
CA VAL A 36 -20.89 39.73 2.88
C VAL A 36 -20.90 38.51 1.95
N PRO A 37 -20.60 38.70 0.65
CA PRO A 37 -20.70 37.61 -0.32
C PRO A 37 -19.59 36.57 -0.12
N ARG A 38 -18.36 37.01 0.16
CA ARG A 38 -17.19 36.15 0.39
C ARG A 38 -16.13 36.94 1.16
N ARG A 39 -15.88 36.57 2.42
CA ARG A 39 -14.81 37.14 3.25
C ARG A 39 -13.92 36.02 3.77
N ARG A 40 -12.61 36.17 3.59
CA ARG A 40 -11.64 35.21 4.13
C ARG A 40 -11.52 35.39 5.65
N VAL A 41 -11.71 34.32 6.41
CA VAL A 41 -11.68 34.31 7.89
C VAL A 41 -10.86 33.14 8.42
N GLY A 42 -10.33 33.25 9.64
CA GLY A 42 -9.66 32.14 10.31
C GLY A 42 -10.70 31.07 10.70
N TYR A 43 -10.42 29.82 10.39
CA TYR A 43 -11.39 28.74 10.52
C TYR A 43 -11.39 28.06 11.89
N ALA A 44 -10.29 28.21 12.64
CA ALA A 44 -10.14 27.64 13.99
C ALA A 44 -11.19 28.09 15.02
N GLN A 45 -11.87 29.23 14.80
CA GLN A 45 -12.97 29.68 15.67
C GLN A 45 -14.31 29.03 15.34
N VAL A 46 -14.42 28.45 14.13
CA VAL A 46 -15.63 27.81 13.61
C VAL A 46 -15.54 26.32 13.91
N ASP A 47 -14.44 25.68 13.51
CA ASP A 47 -14.17 24.28 13.76
C ASP A 47 -12.70 24.10 14.18
N PRO A 48 -12.42 24.06 15.50
CA PRO A 48 -11.08 23.84 16.01
C PRO A 48 -10.52 22.46 15.67
N ALA A 49 -11.38 21.43 15.60
CA ALA A 49 -10.96 20.05 15.36
C ALA A 49 -10.47 19.88 13.92
N LEU A 50 -11.27 20.32 12.94
CA LEU A 50 -10.87 20.29 11.53
C LEU A 50 -9.68 21.22 11.27
N ALA A 51 -9.61 22.36 11.95
CA ALA A 51 -8.44 23.25 11.84
C ALA A 51 -7.15 22.59 12.35
N ARG A 52 -7.23 21.79 13.43
CA ARG A 52 -6.09 21.01 13.93
C ARG A 52 -5.69 19.92 12.96
N GLU A 53 -6.65 19.16 12.44
CA GLU A 53 -6.41 18.09 11.47
C GLU A 53 -5.67 18.63 10.24
N LEU A 54 -6.20 19.66 9.61
CA LEU A 54 -5.59 20.32 8.45
C LEU A 54 -4.23 20.96 8.78
N PHE A 55 -4.05 21.47 10.00
CA PHE A 55 -2.74 21.94 10.45
C PHE A 55 -1.74 20.79 10.50
N ILE A 56 -2.06 19.66 11.12
CA ILE A 56 -1.12 18.55 11.25
C ILE A 56 -0.80 17.96 9.87
N HIS A 57 -1.80 17.65 9.04
CA HIS A 57 -1.58 17.13 7.69
C HIS A 57 -0.70 18.07 6.86
N HIS A 58 -1.17 19.29 6.60
CA HIS A 58 -0.44 20.15 5.67
C HIS A 58 0.86 20.71 6.27
N ALA A 59 0.84 21.17 7.53
CA ALA A 59 2.01 21.84 8.09
C ALA A 59 3.11 20.84 8.49
N LEU A 60 2.75 19.71 9.11
CA LEU A 60 3.72 18.79 9.71
C LEU A 60 3.99 17.56 8.86
N VAL A 61 2.97 17.01 8.19
CA VAL A 61 3.12 15.80 7.35
C VAL A 61 3.57 16.18 5.94
N ASP A 62 2.84 17.04 5.23
CA ASP A 62 3.21 17.47 3.87
C ASP A 62 4.46 18.37 3.88
N GLY A 63 4.75 18.98 5.03
CA GLY A 63 5.89 19.88 5.20
C GLY A 63 5.64 21.31 4.73
N ASP A 64 4.39 21.69 4.47
CA ASP A 64 3.97 23.03 4.04
C ASP A 64 3.98 24.05 5.18
N TRP A 65 5.07 24.09 5.94
CA TRP A 65 5.24 25.00 7.07
C TRP A 65 6.64 25.62 7.12
N GLN A 66 6.66 26.95 7.04
CA GLN A 66 7.88 27.73 7.16
C GLN A 66 8.19 27.97 8.64
N THR A 67 9.03 27.11 9.22
CA THR A 67 9.43 27.18 10.62
C THR A 67 10.94 27.06 10.81
N ARG A 68 11.40 27.41 12.02
CA ARG A 68 12.81 27.29 12.46
C ARG A 68 13.01 26.21 13.52
N HIS A 69 12.01 25.37 13.76
CA HIS A 69 12.13 24.29 14.74
C HIS A 69 13.12 23.23 14.26
N HIS A 70 14.06 22.85 15.13
CA HIS A 70 15.09 21.87 14.81
C HIS A 70 14.49 20.49 14.47
N PHE A 71 13.60 19.96 15.32
CA PHE A 71 12.94 18.67 15.09
C PHE A 71 12.31 18.59 13.70
N PHE A 72 11.69 19.67 13.22
CA PHE A 72 11.00 19.67 11.93
C PHE A 72 11.98 19.50 10.76
N ARG A 73 13.10 20.21 10.80
CA ARG A 73 14.18 20.05 9.83
C ARG A 73 14.83 18.67 9.93
N ASP A 74 15.09 18.21 11.15
CA ASP A 74 15.79 16.95 11.39
C ASP A 74 14.91 15.76 10.95
N ASN A 75 13.59 15.82 11.20
CA ASN A 75 12.59 14.89 10.67
C ASN A 75 12.51 14.91 9.15
N ALA A 76 12.50 16.09 8.52
CA ALA A 76 12.47 16.22 7.07
C ALA A 76 13.73 15.60 6.43
N ASN A 77 14.90 15.82 7.03
CA ASN A 77 16.14 15.21 6.58
C ASN A 77 16.10 13.68 6.70
N LEU A 78 15.62 13.16 7.83
CA LEU A 78 15.49 11.72 8.04
C LEU A 78 14.53 11.07 7.04
N ARG A 79 13.37 11.70 6.77
CA ARG A 79 12.43 11.22 5.76
C ARG A 79 13.07 11.17 4.37
N THR A 80 13.83 12.19 3.99
CA THR A 80 14.58 12.20 2.72
C THR A 80 15.64 11.10 2.67
N GLU A 81 16.45 10.92 3.73
CA GLU A 81 17.46 9.85 3.80
C GLU A 81 16.83 8.46 3.62
N LEU A 82 15.70 8.25 4.28
CA LEU A 82 14.99 6.98 4.22
C LEU A 82 14.31 6.76 2.86
N ALA A 83 13.74 7.79 2.24
CA ALA A 83 13.19 7.70 0.89
C ALA A 83 14.28 7.37 -0.15
N GLU A 84 15.49 7.93 0.00
CA GLU A 84 16.63 7.57 -0.84
C GLU A 84 17.08 6.12 -0.62
N LEU A 85 17.00 5.61 0.62
CA LEU A 85 17.27 4.22 0.94
C LEU A 85 16.23 3.30 0.29
N GLU A 86 14.95 3.67 0.35
CA GLU A 86 13.82 2.97 -0.27
C GLU A 86 14.00 2.80 -1.79
N GLU A 87 14.36 3.90 -2.47
CA GLU A 87 14.62 3.91 -3.92
C GLU A 87 15.86 3.07 -4.27
N ARG A 88 16.94 3.17 -3.46
CA ARG A 88 18.16 2.36 -3.67
C ARG A 88 17.91 0.87 -3.47
N ALA A 89 17.08 0.51 -2.50
CA ALA A 89 16.65 -0.86 -2.24
C ALA A 89 15.57 -1.34 -3.22
N ARG A 90 15.03 -0.44 -4.07
CA ARG A 90 13.89 -0.67 -4.98
C ARG A 90 12.67 -1.27 -4.27
N ARG A 91 12.50 -0.97 -2.98
CA ARG A 91 11.52 -1.61 -2.11
C ARG A 91 10.58 -0.55 -1.54
N ARG A 92 9.48 -0.27 -2.22
CA ARG A 92 8.58 0.88 -1.97
C ARG A 92 7.65 0.78 -0.75
N ASP A 93 7.91 -0.16 0.15
CA ASP A 93 7.02 -0.49 1.27
C ASP A 93 7.72 -0.46 2.63
N LEU A 94 8.96 0.02 2.68
CA LEU A 94 9.77 0.13 3.89
C LEU A 94 9.30 1.24 4.83
N LEU A 95 8.73 2.32 4.28
CA LEU A 95 8.33 3.48 5.07
C LEU A 95 6.85 3.48 5.46
N VAL A 96 6.60 4.06 6.64
CA VAL A 96 5.25 4.34 7.15
C VAL A 96 4.54 5.36 6.27
N SER A 97 3.22 5.24 6.20
CA SER A 97 2.36 6.14 5.44
C SER A 97 2.24 7.54 6.08
N ASP A 98 1.81 8.52 5.29
CA ASP A 98 1.53 9.87 5.79
C ASP A 98 0.45 9.88 6.89
N ASP A 99 -0.50 8.94 6.88
CA ASP A 99 -1.51 8.76 7.93
C ASP A 99 -0.90 8.26 9.26
N GLU A 100 0.12 7.41 9.20
CA GLU A 100 0.87 6.97 10.39
C GLU A 100 1.71 8.11 10.97
N ILE A 101 2.33 8.94 10.11
CA ILE A 101 3.03 10.16 10.53
C ILE A 101 2.04 11.16 11.15
N TYR A 102 0.85 11.31 10.56
CA TYR A 102 -0.23 12.10 11.14
C TYR A 102 -0.59 11.59 12.54
N ALA A 103 -0.79 10.27 12.70
CA ALA A 103 -1.13 9.66 13.98
C ALA A 103 -0.04 9.89 15.03
N PHE A 104 1.25 9.80 14.63
CA PHE A 104 2.39 10.12 15.49
C PHE A 104 2.28 11.53 16.08
N TYR A 105 2.03 12.53 15.22
CA TYR A 105 1.89 13.93 15.65
C TYR A 105 0.59 14.15 16.44
N ALA A 106 -0.53 13.61 15.97
CA ALA A 106 -1.84 13.77 16.57
C ALA A 106 -1.93 13.19 17.99
N ALA A 107 -1.19 12.11 18.29
CA ALA A 107 -1.12 11.55 19.63
C ALA A 107 -0.35 12.44 20.63
N ARG A 108 0.58 13.29 20.14
CA ARG A 108 1.52 14.05 20.97
C ARG A 108 1.18 15.53 21.06
N ILE A 109 0.56 16.08 20.03
CA ILE A 109 0.18 17.49 19.94
C ILE A 109 -1.20 17.69 20.59
N PRO A 110 -1.32 18.55 21.62
CA PRO A 110 -2.61 18.78 22.29
C PRO A 110 -3.70 19.34 21.37
N GLU A 111 -4.97 19.10 21.71
CA GLU A 111 -6.13 19.51 20.91
C GLU A 111 -6.25 21.03 20.70
N GLN A 112 -5.75 21.85 21.63
CA GLN A 112 -5.78 23.30 21.50
C GLN A 112 -4.80 23.86 20.46
N VAL A 113 -3.91 23.04 19.91
CA VAL A 113 -2.92 23.44 18.92
C VAL A 113 -3.54 23.36 17.53
N VAL A 114 -4.20 24.46 17.13
CA VAL A 114 -4.97 24.55 15.87
C VAL A 114 -4.32 25.47 14.82
N SER A 115 -3.11 25.97 15.08
CA SER A 115 -2.35 26.85 14.17
C SER A 115 -0.87 26.87 14.53
N ALA A 116 -0.02 27.36 13.63
CA ALA A 116 1.41 27.56 13.88
C ALA A 116 1.66 28.43 15.12
N ARG A 117 0.86 29.48 15.33
CA ARG A 117 0.99 30.35 16.51
C ARG A 117 0.69 29.59 17.81
N HIS A 118 -0.35 28.75 17.81
CA HIS A 118 -0.67 27.93 18.97
C HIS A 118 0.42 26.89 19.21
N PHE A 119 0.95 26.30 18.14
CA PHE A 119 2.05 25.35 18.19
C PHE A 119 3.28 25.99 18.81
N ASP A 120 3.73 27.15 18.32
CA ASP A 120 4.92 27.84 18.84
C ASP A 120 4.79 28.17 20.32
N GLY A 121 3.60 28.59 20.76
CA GLY A 121 3.31 28.88 22.16
C GLY A 121 3.38 27.64 23.06
N TRP A 122 2.86 26.51 22.59
CA TRP A 122 2.93 25.23 23.29
C TRP A 122 4.35 24.65 23.28
N TRP A 123 4.97 24.56 22.10
CA TRP A 123 6.28 23.97 21.88
C TRP A 123 7.38 24.70 22.64
N LYS A 124 7.28 26.03 22.77
CA LYS A 124 8.20 26.83 23.60
C LYS A 124 8.31 26.31 25.03
N LYS A 125 7.22 25.78 25.60
CA LYS A 125 7.20 25.20 26.94
C LYS A 125 7.55 23.72 26.90
N GLN A 126 6.96 22.98 25.96
CA GLN A 126 7.07 21.52 25.91
C GLN A 126 8.49 21.04 25.62
N ARG A 127 9.23 21.74 24.74
CA ARG A 127 10.62 21.39 24.40
C ARG A 127 11.58 21.40 25.60
N HIS A 128 11.26 22.14 26.66
CA HIS A 128 12.08 22.15 27.89
C HIS A 128 11.79 20.95 28.79
N ARG A 129 10.64 20.29 28.62
CA ARG A 129 10.24 19.10 29.37
C ARG A 129 10.63 17.83 28.61
N THR A 130 10.35 17.81 27.31
CA THR A 130 10.58 16.66 26.44
C THR A 130 11.03 17.20 25.07
N PRO A 131 12.33 17.48 24.90
CA PRO A 131 12.86 18.10 23.68
C PRO A 131 12.63 17.21 22.44
N ASP A 132 12.70 15.90 22.62
CA ASP A 132 12.61 14.93 21.53
C ASP A 132 11.19 14.42 21.28
N LEU A 133 10.17 15.03 21.90
CA LEU A 133 8.78 14.56 21.83
C LEU A 133 8.31 14.36 20.38
N LEU A 134 8.71 15.27 19.49
CA LEU A 134 8.29 15.30 18.09
C LEU A 134 9.42 14.91 17.13
N THR A 135 10.57 14.47 17.65
CA THR A 135 11.68 14.01 16.83
C THR A 135 11.37 12.59 16.38
N LEU A 136 11.25 12.37 15.08
CA LEU A 136 11.05 11.05 14.49
C LEU A 136 12.36 10.26 14.57
N THR A 137 12.27 9.01 14.97
CA THR A 137 13.37 8.05 14.89
C THR A 137 13.27 7.20 13.64
N ARG A 138 14.31 6.42 13.34
CA ARG A 138 14.30 5.46 12.23
C ARG A 138 13.19 4.43 12.43
N ASP A 139 13.00 3.96 13.66
CA ASP A 139 11.98 2.96 14.01
C ASP A 139 10.56 3.52 13.92
N ASP A 140 10.35 4.83 14.11
CA ASP A 140 9.04 5.47 13.90
C ASP A 140 8.68 5.58 12.41
N LEU A 141 9.67 5.52 11.52
CA LEU A 141 9.51 5.71 10.07
C LEU A 141 9.60 4.42 9.27
N LEU A 142 10.26 3.40 9.82
CA LEU A 142 10.29 2.07 9.25
C LEU A 142 9.04 1.31 9.71
N ARG A 143 8.40 0.57 8.80
CA ARG A 143 7.36 -0.36 9.23
C ARG A 143 7.98 -1.42 10.14
N VAL A 144 7.46 -1.55 11.36
CA VAL A 144 7.77 -2.67 12.25
C VAL A 144 7.29 -3.96 11.58
N ASP A 145 8.12 -5.00 11.67
CA ASP A 145 8.09 -6.30 10.99
C ASP A 145 6.82 -7.17 11.20
N GLU A 146 5.74 -6.60 11.75
CA GLU A 146 4.42 -7.27 11.81
C GLU A 146 3.73 -7.24 10.44
N SER A 147 4.05 -6.26 9.58
CA SER A 147 3.51 -6.17 8.21
C SER A 147 4.22 -7.07 7.19
N SER A 148 5.42 -7.57 7.49
CA SER A 148 6.21 -8.43 6.59
C SER A 148 5.51 -9.76 6.33
N ALA A 149 4.80 -10.30 7.32
CA ALA A 149 3.97 -11.48 7.12
C ALA A 149 2.80 -11.21 6.15
N GLU A 150 2.19 -10.02 6.21
CA GLU A 150 1.07 -9.66 5.34
C GLU A 150 1.50 -9.22 3.93
N ARG A 151 2.68 -8.63 3.81
CA ARG A 151 3.33 -8.18 2.58
C ARG A 151 4.76 -8.71 2.53
N PRO A 152 4.94 -9.99 2.16
CA PRO A 152 6.27 -10.59 2.12
C PRO A 152 7.14 -9.98 1.01
N ASP A 153 8.45 -9.99 1.22
CA ASP A 153 9.42 -9.56 0.19
C ASP A 153 9.64 -10.57 -0.91
N SER A 154 9.30 -11.83 -0.64
CA SER A 154 9.43 -12.91 -1.60
C SER A 154 8.26 -13.88 -1.53
N TRP A 155 7.98 -14.49 -2.68
CA TRP A 155 7.05 -15.57 -2.83
C TRP A 155 7.82 -16.90 -2.80
N ASN A 156 7.43 -17.80 -1.91
CA ASN A 156 8.01 -19.14 -1.85
C ASN A 156 7.20 -20.09 -2.74
N ALA A 157 7.78 -20.47 -3.87
CA ALA A 157 7.22 -21.42 -4.84
C ALA A 157 8.02 -22.72 -4.79
N GLY A 158 7.62 -23.65 -3.92
CA GLY A 158 8.38 -24.87 -3.65
C GLY A 158 9.77 -24.58 -3.05
N ASP A 159 10.83 -24.87 -3.81
CA ASP A 159 12.24 -24.61 -3.47
C ASP A 159 12.73 -23.21 -3.90
N LEU A 160 11.89 -22.45 -4.61
CA LEU A 160 12.24 -21.14 -5.15
C LEU A 160 11.73 -20.00 -4.26
N SER A 161 12.54 -18.95 -4.11
CA SER A 161 12.16 -17.69 -3.49
C SER A 161 12.21 -16.59 -4.55
N LEU A 162 11.04 -16.08 -4.93
CA LEU A 162 10.86 -15.11 -6.00
C LEU A 162 10.61 -13.71 -5.42
N PRO A 163 11.40 -12.67 -5.76
CA PRO A 163 11.19 -11.34 -5.22
C PRO A 163 9.81 -10.76 -5.58
N LEU A 164 9.25 -9.98 -4.65
CA LEU A 164 7.97 -9.29 -4.82
C LEU A 164 8.15 -7.77 -4.89
N THR A 165 7.28 -7.10 -5.63
CA THR A 165 7.16 -5.63 -5.61
C THR A 165 5.70 -5.23 -5.60
N TYR A 166 5.39 -4.19 -4.84
CA TYR A 166 4.04 -3.69 -4.63
C TYR A 166 3.88 -2.33 -5.28
N ARG A 167 2.80 -2.13 -6.03
CA ARG A 167 2.39 -0.82 -6.57
C ARG A 167 0.91 -0.62 -6.26
N PHE A 168 0.58 0.55 -5.71
CA PHE A 168 -0.80 0.95 -5.44
C PHE A 168 -1.10 2.23 -6.21
N GLU A 169 -1.35 2.08 -7.50
CA GLU A 169 -1.61 3.20 -8.40
C GLU A 169 -2.75 2.83 -9.35
N PRO A 170 -4.00 3.22 -9.00
CA PRO A 170 -5.18 2.86 -9.76
C PRO A 170 -5.05 3.22 -11.25
N GLY A 171 -5.12 2.21 -12.12
CA GLY A 171 -5.03 2.36 -13.57
C GLY A 171 -3.66 2.10 -14.18
N ALA A 172 -2.62 1.86 -13.37
CA ALA A 172 -1.35 1.32 -13.86
C ALA A 172 -1.48 -0.16 -14.25
N ALA A 173 -0.74 -0.61 -15.26
CA ALA A 173 -0.80 -2.00 -15.74
C ALA A 173 -0.25 -3.01 -14.72
N ASP A 174 0.67 -2.55 -13.87
CA ASP A 174 1.35 -3.26 -12.79
C ASP A 174 0.81 -2.88 -11.40
N ASP A 175 -0.37 -2.26 -11.34
CA ASP A 175 -1.08 -2.07 -10.09
C ASP A 175 -1.31 -3.43 -9.40
N GLY A 176 -1.11 -3.47 -8.09
CA GLY A 176 -1.11 -4.69 -7.27
C GLY A 176 0.29 -5.26 -6.99
N VAL A 177 0.38 -6.59 -7.02
CA VAL A 177 1.60 -7.35 -6.70
C VAL A 177 2.27 -7.81 -7.99
N THR A 178 3.58 -7.56 -8.10
CA THR A 178 4.44 -8.09 -9.15
C THR A 178 5.41 -9.12 -8.57
N VAL A 179 5.44 -10.31 -9.17
CA VAL A 179 6.41 -11.38 -8.89
C VAL A 179 7.51 -11.31 -9.94
N HIS A 180 8.76 -11.19 -9.49
CA HIS A 180 9.93 -11.21 -10.36
C HIS A 180 10.40 -12.65 -10.55
N VAL A 181 10.40 -13.10 -11.80
CA VAL A 181 10.61 -14.50 -12.19
C VAL A 181 11.85 -14.59 -13.08
N PRO A 182 12.94 -15.21 -12.61
CA PRO A 182 14.06 -15.52 -13.48
C PRO A 182 13.63 -16.45 -14.63
N VAL A 183 14.07 -16.14 -15.85
CA VAL A 183 13.64 -16.87 -17.06
C VAL A 183 14.00 -18.36 -17.03
N GLU A 184 14.99 -18.75 -16.25
CA GLU A 184 15.46 -20.14 -16.07
C GLU A 184 14.45 -20.99 -15.31
N VAL A 185 13.71 -20.38 -14.39
CA VAL A 185 12.75 -21.08 -13.51
C VAL A 185 11.31 -20.92 -13.97
N LEU A 186 11.05 -20.05 -14.96
CA LEU A 186 9.71 -19.77 -15.49
C LEU A 186 8.92 -21.04 -15.83
N ALA A 187 9.53 -22.01 -16.50
CA ALA A 187 8.87 -23.25 -16.92
C ALA A 187 8.58 -24.23 -15.76
N ARG A 188 9.15 -24.01 -14.57
CA ARG A 188 8.92 -24.83 -13.37
C ARG A 188 7.76 -24.33 -12.52
N LEU A 189 7.30 -23.10 -12.74
CA LEU A 189 6.26 -22.47 -11.92
C LEU A 189 4.86 -22.96 -12.31
N GLY A 190 4.03 -23.21 -11.30
CA GLY A 190 2.61 -23.49 -11.46
C GLY A 190 1.78 -22.25 -11.16
N GLY A 191 0.72 -21.98 -11.93
CA GLY A 191 -0.11 -20.78 -11.74
C GLY A 191 -0.98 -20.79 -10.47
N GLU A 192 -1.31 -21.98 -9.94
CA GLU A 192 -2.33 -22.15 -8.90
C GLU A 192 -1.93 -21.55 -7.55
N GLU A 193 -0.64 -21.58 -7.20
CA GLU A 193 -0.15 -21.03 -5.93
C GLU A 193 -0.35 -19.52 -5.86
N PHE A 194 -0.04 -18.80 -6.94
CA PHE A 194 -0.20 -17.34 -7.04
C PHE A 194 -1.67 -16.89 -6.95
N GLY A 195 -2.61 -17.80 -7.23
CA GLY A 195 -4.04 -17.57 -7.06
C GLY A 195 -4.44 -17.23 -5.62
N TRP A 196 -3.64 -17.61 -4.61
CA TRP A 196 -3.90 -17.27 -3.21
C TRP A 196 -3.59 -15.82 -2.84
N GLN A 197 -2.81 -15.10 -3.65
CA GLN A 197 -2.23 -13.81 -3.28
C GLN A 197 -1.42 -13.80 -1.95
N VAL A 198 -0.74 -12.68 -1.74
CA VAL A 198 -0.13 -12.26 -0.49
C VAL A 198 -1.22 -12.06 0.57
N PRO A 199 -0.92 -12.28 1.86
CA PRO A 199 -1.96 -12.26 2.88
C PRO A 199 -2.72 -10.94 2.98
N ALA A 200 -2.05 -9.79 2.75
CA ALA A 200 -2.67 -8.46 2.79
C ALA A 200 -3.83 -8.27 1.80
N LEU A 201 -3.85 -9.00 0.68
CA LEU A 201 -4.86 -8.84 -0.38
C LEU A 201 -5.88 -9.98 -0.41
N ARG A 202 -5.76 -10.98 0.46
CA ARG A 202 -6.63 -12.18 0.45
C ARG A 202 -8.09 -11.87 0.76
N GLU A 203 -8.35 -11.05 1.77
CA GLU A 203 -9.73 -10.68 2.11
C GLU A 203 -10.43 -9.96 0.96
N GLU A 204 -9.73 -9.03 0.32
CA GLU A 204 -10.24 -8.29 -0.82
C GLU A 204 -10.47 -9.22 -2.03
N LEU A 205 -9.51 -10.09 -2.34
CA LEU A 205 -9.61 -11.09 -3.40
C LEU A 205 -10.82 -12.01 -3.20
N VAL A 206 -10.98 -12.61 -2.03
CA VAL A 206 -12.11 -13.51 -1.73
C VAL A 206 -13.43 -12.74 -1.78
N THR A 207 -13.47 -11.51 -1.27
CA THR A 207 -14.66 -10.66 -1.37
C THR A 207 -15.03 -10.37 -2.83
N ALA A 208 -14.04 -10.07 -3.68
CA ALA A 208 -14.24 -9.82 -5.10
C ALA A 208 -14.72 -11.08 -5.84
N LEU A 209 -14.15 -12.25 -5.52
CA LEU A 209 -14.59 -13.55 -6.04
C LEU A 209 -16.06 -13.85 -5.67
N ILE A 210 -16.47 -13.62 -4.42
CA ILE A 210 -17.87 -13.79 -4.02
C ILE A 210 -18.79 -12.83 -4.79
N ARG A 211 -18.33 -11.59 -5.04
CA ARG A 211 -19.09 -10.60 -5.82
C ARG A 211 -19.18 -10.96 -7.30
N SER A 212 -18.20 -11.67 -7.84
CA SER A 212 -18.16 -12.06 -9.26
C SER A 212 -19.16 -13.17 -9.61
N LEU A 213 -19.60 -13.95 -8.61
CA LEU A 213 -20.59 -15.03 -8.75
C LEU A 213 -21.91 -14.57 -9.41
N PRO A 214 -22.58 -15.46 -10.16
CA PRO A 214 -23.94 -15.24 -10.66
C PRO A 214 -24.91 -14.84 -9.56
N LYS A 215 -25.89 -14.00 -9.90
CA LYS A 215 -26.85 -13.40 -8.95
C LYS A 215 -27.52 -14.44 -8.04
N ASP A 216 -27.89 -15.60 -8.58
CA ASP A 216 -28.60 -16.66 -7.86
C ASP A 216 -27.75 -17.37 -6.80
N LEU A 217 -26.43 -17.42 -7.00
CA LEU A 217 -25.46 -17.95 -6.04
C LEU A 217 -25.03 -16.86 -5.06
N ARG A 218 -24.70 -15.66 -5.56
CA ARG A 218 -24.19 -14.54 -4.77
C ARG A 218 -25.12 -14.11 -3.64
N ARG A 219 -26.44 -14.15 -3.84
CA ARG A 219 -27.45 -13.78 -2.83
C ARG A 219 -27.35 -14.58 -1.53
N ASN A 220 -26.76 -15.77 -1.56
CA ASN A 220 -26.60 -16.63 -0.39
C ASN A 220 -25.38 -16.27 0.48
N PHE A 221 -24.54 -15.34 0.00
CA PHE A 221 -23.27 -14.95 0.62
C PHE A 221 -23.23 -13.45 0.93
N VAL A 222 -24.39 -12.86 1.21
CA VAL A 222 -24.52 -11.44 1.55
C VAL A 222 -24.60 -11.29 3.08
N PRO A 223 -23.79 -10.42 3.72
CA PRO A 223 -22.78 -9.54 3.11
C PRO A 223 -21.50 -10.28 2.66
N ALA A 224 -21.00 -9.93 1.47
CA ALA A 224 -19.80 -10.57 0.90
C ALA A 224 -18.53 -10.40 1.76
N PRO A 225 -18.23 -9.22 2.34
CA PRO A 225 -17.07 -9.04 3.21
C PRO A 225 -17.13 -9.91 4.47
N ASP A 226 -18.31 -10.03 5.09
CA ASP A 226 -18.49 -10.88 6.27
C ASP A 226 -18.25 -12.36 5.93
N THR A 227 -18.78 -12.80 4.79
CA THR A 227 -18.57 -14.17 4.29
C THR A 227 -17.10 -14.43 3.99
N ALA A 228 -16.41 -13.49 3.34
CA ALA A 228 -14.98 -13.61 3.03
C ALA A 228 -14.13 -13.78 4.29
N ARG A 229 -14.30 -12.91 5.30
CA ARG A 229 -13.63 -13.03 6.61
C ARG A 229 -13.91 -14.37 7.27
N ALA A 230 -15.16 -14.79 7.26
CA ALA A 230 -15.57 -16.02 7.90
C ALA A 230 -14.92 -17.24 7.22
N VAL A 231 -14.92 -17.30 5.89
CA VAL A 231 -14.29 -18.36 5.08
C VAL A 231 -12.78 -18.38 5.30
N LEU A 232 -12.10 -17.24 5.19
CA LEU A 232 -10.65 -17.14 5.35
C LEU A 232 -10.15 -17.62 6.71
N ALA A 233 -10.90 -17.37 7.79
CA ALA A 233 -10.56 -17.86 9.12
C ALA A 233 -10.48 -19.41 9.23
N ALA A 234 -11.02 -20.14 8.26
CA ALA A 234 -11.00 -21.60 8.21
C ALA A 234 -10.14 -22.17 7.06
N LEU A 235 -9.56 -21.31 6.21
CA LEU A 235 -8.71 -21.74 5.11
C LEU A 235 -7.24 -21.79 5.53
N ALA A 236 -6.54 -22.83 5.07
CA ALA A 236 -5.09 -22.94 5.16
C ALA A 236 -4.49 -22.71 3.77
N PRO A 237 -3.74 -21.62 3.54
CA PRO A 237 -3.07 -21.36 2.27
C PRO A 237 -2.07 -22.47 1.90
N GLY A 238 -1.90 -22.73 0.60
CA GLY A 238 -0.81 -23.57 0.08
C GLY A 238 -1.06 -25.09 0.07
N GLY A 239 -2.20 -25.57 0.58
CA GLY A 239 -2.55 -27.00 0.54
C GLY A 239 -3.33 -27.46 -0.69
N GLU A 240 -4.07 -26.54 -1.34
CA GLU A 240 -4.90 -26.78 -2.52
C GLU A 240 -5.15 -25.45 -3.27
N PRO A 241 -5.66 -25.45 -4.51
CA PRO A 241 -5.99 -24.23 -5.24
C PRO A 241 -7.06 -23.38 -4.54
N LEU A 242 -6.94 -22.04 -4.59
CA LEU A 242 -7.85 -21.13 -3.86
C LEU A 242 -9.32 -21.37 -4.18
N LEU A 243 -9.68 -21.55 -5.46
CA LEU A 243 -11.08 -21.72 -5.85
C LEU A 243 -11.67 -23.04 -5.34
N GLU A 244 -10.86 -24.10 -5.23
CA GLU A 244 -11.27 -25.38 -4.66
C GLU A 244 -11.50 -25.25 -3.15
N ALA A 245 -10.56 -24.60 -2.45
CA ALA A 245 -10.67 -24.27 -1.03
C ALA A 245 -11.94 -23.44 -0.75
N LEU A 246 -12.22 -22.43 -1.57
CA LEU A 246 -13.41 -21.60 -1.47
C LEU A 246 -14.69 -22.40 -1.73
N GLN A 247 -14.76 -23.21 -2.79
CA GLN A 247 -15.92 -24.06 -3.07
C GLN A 247 -16.22 -24.96 -1.86
N ARG A 248 -15.19 -25.64 -1.35
CA ARG A 248 -15.29 -26.57 -0.20
C ARG A 248 -15.82 -25.84 1.04
N GLU A 249 -15.26 -24.68 1.35
CA GLU A 249 -15.59 -23.95 2.57
C GLU A 249 -16.95 -23.23 2.50
N LEU A 250 -17.31 -22.69 1.33
CA LEU A 250 -18.64 -22.12 1.09
C LEU A 250 -19.72 -23.20 1.18
N HIS A 251 -19.47 -24.37 0.59
CA HIS A 251 -20.39 -25.51 0.66
C HIS A 251 -20.54 -26.01 2.10
N ARG A 252 -19.44 -26.17 2.84
CA ARG A 252 -19.47 -26.60 4.24
C ARG A 252 -20.32 -25.67 5.13
N ARG A 253 -20.29 -24.37 4.89
CA ARG A 253 -21.01 -23.36 5.69
C ARG A 253 -22.49 -23.22 5.34
N THR A 254 -22.81 -23.29 4.05
CA THR A 254 -24.14 -22.92 3.55
C THR A 254 -24.94 -24.09 2.97
N GLY A 255 -24.28 -25.23 2.70
CA GLY A 255 -24.85 -26.36 1.97
C GLY A 255 -24.95 -26.13 0.46
N ILE A 256 -24.58 -24.96 -0.04
CA ILE A 256 -24.71 -24.59 -1.45
C ILE A 256 -23.40 -24.94 -2.18
N LEU A 257 -23.50 -25.78 -3.19
CA LEU A 257 -22.37 -26.07 -4.06
C LEU A 257 -22.18 -24.91 -5.04
N VAL A 258 -21.01 -24.25 -4.98
CA VAL A 258 -20.60 -23.20 -5.91
C VAL A 258 -19.58 -23.79 -6.85
N PRO A 259 -19.92 -24.11 -8.11
CA PRO A 259 -18.95 -24.65 -9.07
C PRO A 259 -17.78 -23.68 -9.26
N ILE A 260 -16.57 -24.19 -9.42
CA ILE A 260 -15.36 -23.38 -9.69
C ILE A 260 -15.57 -22.46 -10.91
N THR A 261 -16.24 -22.97 -11.95
CA THR A 261 -16.56 -22.23 -13.18
C THR A 261 -17.57 -21.09 -12.98
N ALA A 262 -18.21 -20.99 -11.81
CA ALA A 262 -19.09 -19.89 -11.47
C ALA A 262 -18.33 -18.62 -11.03
N PHE A 263 -17.05 -18.74 -10.65
CA PHE A 263 -16.21 -17.59 -10.35
C PHE A 263 -15.77 -16.92 -11.65
N ASP A 264 -16.22 -15.68 -11.84
CA ASP A 264 -15.83 -14.87 -12.99
C ASP A 264 -14.56 -14.09 -12.65
N LEU A 265 -13.41 -14.57 -13.14
CA LEU A 265 -12.10 -13.99 -12.87
C LEU A 265 -11.85 -12.69 -13.66
N ASP A 266 -12.58 -12.46 -14.75
CA ASP A 266 -12.46 -11.24 -15.57
C ASP A 266 -13.11 -10.04 -14.89
N LYS A 267 -14.04 -10.28 -13.96
CA LYS A 267 -14.62 -9.26 -13.08
C LYS A 267 -13.71 -8.86 -11.92
N LEU A 268 -12.57 -9.51 -11.72
CA LEU A 268 -11.65 -9.13 -10.66
C LEU A 268 -10.98 -7.79 -10.99
N PRO A 269 -10.88 -6.88 -10.00
CA PRO A 269 -10.03 -5.71 -10.12
C PRO A 269 -8.60 -6.07 -10.54
N VAL A 270 -8.00 -5.22 -11.37
CA VAL A 270 -6.67 -5.46 -11.95
C VAL A 270 -5.61 -5.67 -10.89
N HIS A 271 -5.66 -4.93 -9.79
CA HIS A 271 -4.70 -5.00 -8.68
C HIS A 271 -4.80 -6.29 -7.84
N LEU A 272 -5.89 -7.05 -7.96
CA LEU A 272 -6.05 -8.34 -7.31
C LEU A 272 -5.53 -9.52 -8.15
N ARG A 273 -5.11 -9.26 -9.39
CA ARG A 273 -4.44 -10.24 -10.26
C ARG A 273 -2.93 -10.03 -10.19
N VAL A 274 -2.21 -11.07 -9.77
CA VAL A 274 -0.74 -11.07 -9.72
C VAL A 274 -0.18 -10.77 -11.11
N THR A 275 0.81 -9.88 -11.16
CA THR A 275 1.61 -9.59 -12.35
C THR A 275 2.92 -10.36 -12.25
N PHE A 276 3.40 -10.92 -13.34
CA PHE A 276 4.70 -11.57 -13.45
C PHE A 276 5.61 -10.71 -14.32
N ALA A 277 6.79 -10.38 -13.81
CA ALA A 277 7.88 -9.77 -14.57
C ALA A 277 8.96 -10.83 -14.76
N VAL A 278 9.20 -11.24 -16.00
CA VAL A 278 10.21 -12.25 -16.32
C VAL A 278 11.53 -11.55 -16.60
N GLU A 279 12.58 -11.94 -15.89
CA GLU A 279 13.88 -11.28 -15.91
C GLU A 279 14.98 -12.20 -16.43
N ALA A 280 15.97 -11.60 -17.08
CA ALA A 280 17.23 -12.24 -17.44
C ALA A 280 18.17 -12.34 -16.21
N PRO A 281 19.27 -13.13 -16.28
CA PRO A 281 20.25 -13.23 -15.18
C PRO A 281 20.85 -11.90 -14.70
N ASP A 282 20.86 -10.88 -15.56
CA ASP A 282 21.38 -9.54 -15.24
C ASP A 282 20.32 -8.62 -14.61
N GLY A 283 19.10 -9.12 -14.38
CA GLY A 283 17.96 -8.37 -13.84
C GLY A 283 17.20 -7.56 -14.88
N THR A 284 17.48 -7.73 -16.17
CA THR A 284 16.73 -7.04 -17.24
C THR A 284 15.37 -7.71 -17.46
N GLU A 285 14.29 -6.93 -17.39
CA GLU A 285 12.94 -7.41 -17.71
C GLU A 285 12.84 -7.75 -19.21
N ILE A 286 12.46 -8.99 -19.50
CA ILE A 286 12.27 -9.54 -20.84
C ILE A 286 10.80 -9.44 -21.26
N ALA A 287 9.89 -9.77 -20.33
CA ALA A 287 8.45 -9.75 -20.57
C ALA A 287 7.69 -9.55 -19.27
N ARG A 288 6.45 -9.07 -19.39
CA ARG A 288 5.55 -8.85 -18.26
C ARG A 288 4.13 -9.21 -18.64
N GLY A 289 3.38 -9.80 -17.71
CA GLY A 289 1.99 -10.18 -17.93
C GLY A 289 1.29 -10.69 -16.67
N LYS A 290 -0.03 -10.82 -16.73
CA LYS A 290 -0.86 -11.40 -15.65
C LYS A 290 -1.29 -12.85 -15.93
N ASP A 291 -0.78 -13.41 -17.02
CA ASP A 291 -1.03 -14.77 -17.48
C ASP A 291 0.31 -15.48 -17.57
N LEU A 292 0.55 -16.38 -16.60
CA LEU A 292 1.80 -17.11 -16.49
C LEU A 292 1.97 -18.11 -17.64
N GLU A 293 0.89 -18.77 -18.06
CA GLU A 293 0.92 -19.75 -19.15
C GLU A 293 1.27 -19.06 -20.48
N ALA A 294 0.64 -17.91 -20.76
CA ALA A 294 0.98 -17.12 -21.95
C ALA A 294 2.45 -16.67 -21.96
N LEU A 295 3.01 -16.28 -20.79
CA LEU A 295 4.43 -15.93 -20.67
C LEU A 295 5.35 -17.15 -20.88
N GLN A 296 4.97 -18.31 -20.33
CA GLN A 296 5.69 -19.58 -20.54
C GLN A 296 5.72 -19.98 -22.02
N GLU A 297 4.59 -19.89 -22.73
CA GLU A 297 4.51 -20.17 -24.16
C GLU A 297 5.36 -19.20 -24.99
N GLN A 298 5.26 -17.90 -24.69
CA GLN A 298 6.03 -16.86 -25.38
C GLN A 298 7.54 -17.05 -25.20
N LEU A 299 7.98 -17.45 -24.02
CA LEU A 299 9.41 -17.50 -23.66
C LEU A 299 10.02 -18.92 -23.67
N ALA A 300 9.26 -19.95 -24.06
CA ALA A 300 9.71 -21.34 -24.08
C ALA A 300 11.05 -21.58 -24.83
N GLY A 301 11.33 -20.78 -25.87
CA GLY A 301 12.60 -20.84 -26.60
C GLY A 301 13.79 -20.22 -25.85
N GLN A 302 13.54 -19.20 -25.04
CA GLN A 302 14.56 -18.50 -24.25
C GLN A 302 14.83 -19.24 -22.93
N THR A 303 13.79 -19.72 -22.24
CA THR A 303 13.93 -20.55 -21.05
C THR A 303 14.79 -21.79 -21.32
N ARG A 304 14.58 -22.48 -22.45
CA ARG A 304 15.43 -23.62 -22.84
C ARG A 304 16.90 -23.27 -23.01
N ARG A 305 17.21 -22.08 -23.55
CA ARG A 305 18.60 -21.61 -23.71
C ARG A 305 19.21 -21.23 -22.38
N ALA A 306 18.49 -20.45 -21.57
CA ALA A 306 18.95 -20.02 -20.25
C ALA A 306 19.26 -21.21 -19.33
N VAL A 307 18.40 -22.24 -19.33
CA VAL A 307 18.66 -23.50 -18.59
C VAL A 307 19.90 -24.21 -19.13
N ALA A 308 20.08 -24.28 -20.45
CA ALA A 308 21.26 -24.91 -21.05
C ALA A 308 22.55 -24.17 -20.69
N ASP A 309 22.54 -22.83 -20.68
CA ASP A 309 23.70 -22.00 -20.34
C ASP A 309 24.10 -22.14 -18.86
N VAL A 310 23.13 -22.22 -17.94
CA VAL A 310 23.40 -22.47 -16.51
C VAL A 310 24.01 -23.87 -16.30
N VAL A 311 23.47 -24.89 -16.95
CA VAL A 311 24.01 -26.26 -16.87
C VAL A 311 25.41 -26.33 -17.50
N ALA A 312 25.60 -25.71 -18.66
CA ALA A 312 26.90 -25.63 -19.32
C ALA A 312 27.93 -24.92 -18.43
N GLY A 313 27.59 -23.80 -17.79
CA GLY A 313 28.49 -23.10 -16.86
C GLY A 313 28.84 -23.89 -15.58
N GLN A 314 27.99 -24.85 -15.17
CA GLN A 314 28.29 -25.74 -14.03
C GLN A 314 29.15 -26.96 -14.43
N VAL A 315 29.10 -27.37 -15.70
CA VAL A 315 29.81 -28.55 -16.23
C VAL A 315 31.12 -28.16 -16.93
N GLU A 316 31.20 -26.97 -17.51
CA GLU A 316 32.37 -26.48 -18.23
C GLU A 316 33.42 -25.92 -17.27
N ARG A 317 34.54 -26.65 -17.14
CA ARG A 317 35.74 -26.17 -16.45
C ARG A 317 36.73 -25.61 -17.46
N THR A 318 36.85 -24.29 -17.54
CA THR A 318 37.86 -23.61 -18.35
C THR A 318 39.16 -23.36 -17.57
N GLY A 319 40.31 -23.37 -18.24
CA GLY A 319 41.61 -23.06 -17.63
C GLY A 319 42.27 -24.23 -16.89
N LEU A 320 41.82 -25.46 -17.12
CA LEU A 320 42.45 -26.66 -16.57
C LEU A 320 43.85 -26.85 -17.18
N GLN A 321 44.87 -26.85 -16.32
CA GLN A 321 46.27 -27.17 -16.70
C GLN A 321 46.61 -28.64 -16.46
N THR A 322 45.75 -29.38 -15.77
CA THR A 322 45.87 -30.80 -15.44
C THR A 322 44.51 -31.48 -15.48
N TRP A 323 44.49 -32.79 -15.75
CA TRP A 323 43.26 -33.58 -15.81
C TRP A 323 42.60 -33.64 -14.41
N PRO A 324 41.30 -33.33 -14.28
CA PRO A 324 40.60 -33.43 -12.99
C PRO A 324 40.43 -34.90 -12.57
N GLU A 325 40.78 -35.22 -11.32
CA GLU A 325 40.68 -36.58 -10.76
C GLU A 325 39.25 -37.00 -10.38
N ASP A 326 38.29 -36.08 -10.46
CA ASP A 326 36.88 -36.27 -10.10
C ASP A 326 35.96 -36.55 -11.31
N LEU A 327 36.56 -36.78 -12.48
CA LEU A 327 35.88 -37.22 -13.70
C LEU A 327 36.23 -38.69 -13.97
N ASP A 328 35.49 -39.61 -13.33
CA ASP A 328 35.53 -41.05 -13.61
C ASP A 328 34.63 -41.43 -14.81
#